data_AF-A0A1B2IX24-F1
#
_entry.id   AF-A0A1B2IX24-F1
#
_cell.length_a   1.000
_cell.length_b   1.000
_cell.length_c   1.000
_cell.angle_alpha   90.00
_cell.angle_beta   90.00
_cell.angle_gamma   90.00
#
_symmetry.space_group_name_H-M   'P 1'
#
loop_
_entity.id
_entity.type
_entity.pdbx_description
1 polymer ?
#
loop_
_entity_poly.entity_id
_entity_poly.type
_entity_poly.pdbx_seq_one_letter_code
_entity_poly.pdbx_strand_id
1 'polypeptide(L)'
;MAVTATKFVTFSGLRYTNAVQTFYVGTTYIYALQRIDTDAILTRCDMTGARIDDMYLTNFGHSETLQWFSHKGISYFWIGTKGEQTLISENDTTYWATQLA
;
A
#
# COMPACT_ATOMS: atom_id res chain seq x y z
N MET A 1 -21.23 -17.57 -19.23
CA MET A 1 -19.93 -17.45 -19.90
C MET A 1 -18.87 -17.33 -18.83
N ALA A 2 -17.83 -18.17 -18.84
CA ALA A 2 -16.69 -18.03 -17.94
C ALA A 2 -15.72 -16.98 -18.48
N VAL A 3 -15.17 -16.13 -17.61
CA VAL A 3 -14.18 -15.11 -17.98
C VAL A 3 -12.81 -15.58 -17.50
N THR A 4 -11.81 -15.53 -18.36
CA THR A 4 -10.42 -15.91 -18.03
C THR A 4 -9.66 -14.72 -17.48
N ALA A 5 -9.06 -14.89 -16.31
CA ALA A 5 -8.14 -13.88 -15.76
C ALA A 5 -6.88 -13.79 -16.64
N THR A 6 -6.51 -12.57 -17.04
CA THR A 6 -5.27 -12.31 -17.77
C THR A 6 -4.31 -11.56 -16.86
N LYS A 7 -3.04 -11.97 -16.83
CA LYS A 7 -2.00 -11.24 -16.10
C LYS A 7 -1.86 -9.85 -16.70
N PHE A 8 -2.09 -8.82 -15.89
CA PHE A 8 -1.90 -7.43 -16.31
C PHE A 8 -0.43 -7.00 -16.21
N VAL A 9 0.18 -7.16 -15.03
CA VAL A 9 1.49 -6.59 -14.73
C VAL A 9 2.27 -7.45 -13.73
N THR A 10 3.58 -7.25 -13.66
CA THR A 10 4.43 -7.77 -12.59
C THR A 10 5.27 -6.61 -12.05
N PHE A 11 5.23 -6.38 -10.74
CA PHE A 11 6.06 -5.35 -10.11
C PHE A 11 7.53 -5.71 -10.24
N SER A 12 8.37 -4.74 -10.60
CA SER A 12 9.81 -4.92 -10.74
C SER A 12 10.59 -3.77 -10.10
N GLY A 13 11.76 -4.10 -9.55
CA GLY A 13 12.62 -3.12 -8.90
C GLY A 13 12.13 -2.59 -7.55
N LEU A 14 11.08 -3.17 -6.96
CA LEU A 14 10.62 -2.82 -5.61
C LEU A 14 11.79 -2.92 -4.62
N ARG A 15 11.87 -1.97 -3.69
CA ARG A 15 13.01 -1.85 -2.78
C ARG A 15 13.08 -2.99 -1.75
N TYR A 16 11.95 -3.62 -1.46
CA TYR A 16 11.82 -4.69 -0.49
C TYR A 16 11.20 -5.94 -1.13
N THR A 17 11.61 -7.10 -0.65
CA THR A 17 11.11 -8.40 -1.10
C THR A 17 9.84 -8.84 -0.35
N ASN A 18 9.39 -8.05 0.62
CA ASN A 18 8.17 -8.26 1.37
C ASN A 18 6.95 -8.36 0.44
N ALA A 19 5.91 -9.07 0.87
CA ALA A 19 4.67 -9.16 0.10
C ALA A 19 4.04 -7.76 -0.10
N VAL A 20 3.50 -7.55 -1.31
CA VAL A 20 2.57 -6.45 -1.57
C VAL A 20 1.25 -6.80 -0.89
N GLN A 21 0.80 -5.93 0.01
CA GLN A 21 -0.44 -6.15 0.77
C GLN A 21 -1.66 -5.72 -0.03
N THR A 22 -1.54 -4.61 -0.75
CA THR A 22 -2.59 -4.10 -1.62
C THR A 22 -1.98 -3.23 -2.72
N PHE A 23 -2.76 -2.95 -3.75
CA PHE A 23 -2.35 -2.10 -4.86
C PHE A 23 -3.53 -1.35 -5.46
N TYR A 24 -3.22 -0.24 -6.13
CA TYR A 24 -4.19 0.53 -6.92
C TYR A 24 -3.65 0.78 -8.32
N VAL A 25 -4.44 0.48 -9.34
CA VAL A 25 -4.12 0.77 -10.74
C VAL A 25 -4.88 2.04 -11.15
N GLY A 26 -4.14 3.14 -11.29
CA GLY A 26 -4.67 4.38 -11.85
C GLY A 26 -4.55 4.42 -13.38
N THR A 27 -4.82 5.58 -13.97
CA THR A 27 -4.70 5.80 -15.42
C THR A 27 -3.27 5.96 -15.91
N THR A 28 -2.37 6.38 -15.02
CA THR A 28 -0.98 6.75 -15.36
C THR A 28 0.05 5.97 -14.56
N TYR A 29 -0.31 5.55 -13.34
CA TYR A 29 0.58 4.90 -12.41
C TYR A 29 -0.12 3.77 -11.69
N ILE A 30 0.69 2.82 -11.22
CA ILE A 30 0.28 1.76 -10.30
C ILE A 30 0.93 2.06 -8.96
N TYR A 31 0.18 1.88 -7.88
CA TYR A 31 0.68 2.09 -6.53
C TYR A 31 0.63 0.76 -5.78
N ALA A 32 1.74 0.34 -5.20
CA ALA A 32 1.86 -0.90 -4.43
C ALA A 32 2.22 -0.57 -2.98
N LEU A 33 1.49 -1.12 -2.03
CA LEU A 33 1.72 -0.92 -0.61
C LEU A 33 2.35 -2.18 -0.01
N GLN A 34 3.55 -2.04 0.56
CA GLN A 34 4.25 -3.11 1.27
C GLN A 34 4.36 -2.77 2.76
N ARG A 35 4.20 -3.78 3.63
CA ARG A 35 4.48 -3.66 5.06
C ARG A 35 5.94 -4.03 5.34
N ILE A 36 6.65 -3.15 6.03
CA ILE A 36 8.02 -3.35 6.54
C ILE A 36 7.97 -3.16 8.06
N ASP A 37 8.00 -4.25 8.82
CA ASP A 37 7.87 -4.25 10.28
C ASP A 37 6.60 -3.50 10.77
N THR A 38 6.75 -2.29 11.31
CA THR A 38 5.66 -1.41 11.77
C THR A 38 5.29 -0.31 10.78
N ASP A 39 6.05 -0.20 9.70
CA ASP A 39 5.92 0.84 8.69
C ASP A 39 5.28 0.28 7.42
N ALA A 40 4.83 1.20 6.57
CA ALA A 40 4.39 0.88 5.23
C ALA A 40 5.18 1.69 4.19
N ILE A 41 5.30 1.15 3.00
CA ILE A 41 5.94 1.82 1.87
C ILE A 41 4.98 1.78 0.70
N LEU A 42 4.54 2.96 0.28
CA LEU A 42 3.77 3.14 -0.94
C LEU A 42 4.74 3.39 -2.08
N THR A 43 4.90 2.41 -2.95
CA THR A 43 5.73 2.52 -4.15
C THR A 43 4.88 2.94 -5.32
N ARG A 44 5.30 3.99 -6.04
CA ARG A 44 4.72 4.36 -7.33
C ARG A 44 5.50 3.68 -8.45
N CYS A 45 4.76 3.00 -9.31
CA CYS A 45 5.28 2.34 -10.50
C CYS A 45 4.66 2.95 -11.76
N ASP A 46 5.35 2.82 -12.89
CA ASP A 46 4.73 3.05 -14.19
C ASP A 46 3.75 1.91 -14.56
N MET A 47 3.09 2.04 -15.71
CA MET A 47 2.11 1.06 -16.19
C MET A 47 2.73 -0.27 -16.62
N THR A 48 4.07 -0.38 -16.70
CA THR A 48 4.78 -1.65 -16.91
C THR A 48 5.07 -2.38 -15.60
N GLY A 49 4.84 -1.72 -14.46
CA GLY A 49 5.12 -2.23 -13.12
C GLY A 49 6.52 -1.91 -12.61
N ALA A 50 7.32 -1.15 -13.36
CA ALA A 50 8.65 -0.72 -12.94
C ALA A 50 8.54 0.39 -11.90
N ARG A 51 9.26 0.25 -10.79
CA ARG A 51 9.35 1.27 -9.73
C ARG A 51 9.88 2.60 -10.26
N ILE A 52 9.23 3.69 -9.85
CA ILE A 52 9.66 5.07 -10.08
C ILE A 52 10.22 5.65 -8.78
N ASP A 53 9.41 5.72 -7.72
CA ASP A 53 9.77 6.28 -6.41
C ASP A 53 8.93 5.68 -5.26
N ASP A 54 9.34 5.99 -4.03
CA ASP A 54 8.76 5.45 -2.80
C ASP A 54 8.31 6.58 -1.87
N MET A 55 7.18 6.36 -1.18
CA MET A 55 6.75 7.14 -0.02
C MET A 55 6.80 6.25 1.23
N TYR A 56 7.57 6.68 2.22
CA TYR A 56 7.72 5.99 3.50
C TYR A 56 6.65 6.47 4.49
N LEU A 57 5.90 5.53 5.03
CA LEU A 57 4.78 5.76 5.94
C LEU A 57 5.12 5.14 7.31
N THR A 58 5.74 5.94 8.18
CA THR A 58 6.21 5.48 9.49
C THR A 58 5.06 5.24 10.45
N ASN A 59 5.08 4.10 11.14
CA ASN A 59 4.07 3.67 12.10
C ASN A 59 2.65 3.50 11.50
N PHE A 60 2.57 3.05 10.24
CA PHE A 60 1.30 2.78 9.58
C PHE A 60 0.73 1.38 9.86
N GLY A 61 1.56 0.48 10.42
CA GLY A 61 1.12 -0.84 10.85
C GLY A 61 0.83 -1.81 9.70
N HIS A 62 -0.10 -2.74 9.93
CA HIS A 62 -0.58 -3.71 8.94
C HIS A 62 -1.58 -3.05 7.98
N SER A 63 -1.11 -2.07 7.22
CA SER A 63 -1.94 -1.30 6.29
C SER A 63 -2.34 -2.13 5.06
N GLU A 64 -3.52 -2.73 5.13
CA GLU A 64 -4.14 -3.46 3.99
C GLU A 64 -5.08 -2.57 3.16
N THR A 65 -5.38 -1.36 3.65
CA THR A 65 -6.29 -0.42 2.99
C THR A 65 -5.50 0.63 2.21
N LEU A 66 -5.80 0.72 0.91
CA LEU A 66 -5.37 1.77 0.00
C LEU A 66 -6.56 2.15 -0.88
N GLN A 67 -7.23 3.26 -0.58
CA GLN A 67 -8.42 3.69 -1.31
C GLN A 67 -8.20 5.03 -1.97
N TRP A 68 -8.27 5.06 -3.30
CA TRP A 68 -8.12 6.28 -4.07
C TRP A 68 -9.39 7.13 -4.05
N PHE A 69 -9.22 8.44 -4.03
CA PHE A 69 -10.28 9.38 -4.37
C PHE A 69 -9.72 10.62 -5.07
N SER A 70 -10.59 11.34 -5.77
CA SER A 70 -10.28 12.63 -6.35
C SER A 70 -11.05 13.73 -5.63
N HIS A 71 -10.36 14.82 -5.29
CA HIS A 71 -11.00 16.05 -4.83
C HIS A 71 -10.42 17.24 -5.59
N LYS A 72 -11.28 17.98 -6.30
CA LYS A 72 -10.91 19.14 -7.13
C LYS A 72 -9.79 18.82 -8.14
N GLY A 73 -9.83 17.63 -8.74
CA GLY A 73 -8.85 17.18 -9.73
C GLY A 73 -7.52 16.71 -9.15
N ILE A 74 -7.33 16.75 -7.84
CA ILE A 74 -6.15 16.22 -7.16
C ILE A 74 -6.46 14.79 -6.69
N SER A 75 -5.52 13.87 -6.93
CA SER A 75 -5.61 12.50 -6.44
C SER A 75 -5.14 12.40 -5.00
N TYR A 76 -5.90 11.67 -4.20
CA TYR A 76 -5.61 11.38 -2.80
C TYR A 76 -5.77 9.88 -2.56
N PHE A 77 -5.15 9.42 -1.48
CA PHE A 77 -5.34 8.07 -0.97
C PHE A 77 -5.74 8.14 0.50
N TRP A 78 -6.77 7.38 0.85
CA TRP A 78 -6.98 6.95 2.23
C TRP A 78 -6.14 5.72 2.50
N ILE A 79 -5.31 5.78 3.54
CA ILE A 79 -4.46 4.68 3.95
C ILE A 79 -4.75 4.36 5.41
N GLY A 80 -4.84 3.07 5.73
CA GLY A 80 -4.92 2.63 7.12
C GLY A 80 -3.62 2.97 7.86
N THR A 81 -3.73 3.63 9.01
CA THR A 81 -2.60 4.00 9.86
C THR A 81 -2.82 3.57 11.31
N LYS A 82 -1.75 3.59 12.11
CA LYS A 82 -1.77 3.35 13.54
C LYS A 82 -1.24 4.62 14.23
N GLY A 83 -2.12 5.55 14.59
CA GLY A 83 -1.71 6.77 15.27
C GLY A 83 -1.09 6.53 16.64
N GLU A 84 -1.55 5.53 17.40
CA GLU A 84 -0.94 5.08 18.66
C GLU A 84 -1.13 3.58 18.92
N GLN A 85 -0.20 2.97 19.68
CA GLN A 85 -0.30 1.58 20.14
C GLN A 85 -1.30 1.44 21.27
N THR A 86 -2.51 0.96 20.95
CA THR A 86 -3.61 0.83 21.91
C THR A 86 -3.61 -0.48 22.71
N LEU A 87 -2.67 -1.41 22.48
CA LEU A 87 -2.54 -2.64 23.27
C LEU A 87 -1.08 -2.89 23.67
N ILE A 88 -0.87 -2.99 24.98
CA ILE A 88 0.39 -3.33 25.66
C ILE A 88 0.33 -4.80 26.10
N SER A 89 -0.09 -5.72 25.22
CA SER A 89 0.27 -7.12 25.42
C SER A 89 1.56 -7.33 24.64
N GLU A 90 2.60 -7.82 25.32
CA GLU A 90 3.98 -7.92 24.79
C GLU A 90 4.12 -8.78 23.52
N ASN A 91 3.02 -9.36 23.01
CA ASN A 91 2.99 -10.34 21.93
C ASN A 91 2.13 -9.94 20.71
N ASP A 92 1.53 -8.74 20.63
CA ASP A 92 0.88 -8.31 19.37
C ASP A 92 1.92 -7.72 18.39
N THR A 93 2.49 -8.59 17.57
CA THR A 93 3.44 -8.22 16.51
C THR A 93 2.75 -7.86 15.19
N THR A 94 1.41 -7.81 15.15
CA THR A 94 0.67 -7.58 13.91
C THR A 94 0.53 -6.10 13.62
N TYR A 95 0.39 -5.26 14.65
CA TYR A 95 0.28 -3.79 14.53
C TYR A 95 -0.84 -3.35 13.59
N TRP A 96 -2.08 -3.80 13.82
CA TRP A 96 -3.21 -3.45 12.97
C TRP A 96 -3.42 -1.93 12.83
N ALA A 97 -3.77 -1.49 11.63
CA ALA A 97 -4.18 -0.12 11.36
C ALA A 97 -5.59 0.12 11.93
N THR A 98 -5.72 1.10 12.83
CA THR A 98 -6.97 1.42 13.54
C THR A 98 -7.58 2.75 13.15
N GLN A 99 -6.90 3.53 12.30
CA GLN A 99 -7.28 4.86 11.86
C GLN A 99 -7.08 5.01 10.35
N LEU A 100 -7.66 6.07 9.77
CA LEU A 100 -7.44 6.46 8.38
C LEU A 100 -6.67 7.78 8.35
N ALA A 101 -5.69 7.86 7.45
CA ALA A 101 -4.94 9.06 7.11
C ALA A 101 -5.08 9.38 5.62
#